data_AF-A0A1L9RCU9-F1
#
_entry.id   AF-A0A1L9RCU9-F1
#
_cell.length_a   1.000
_cell.length_b   1.000
_cell.length_c   1.000
_cell.angle_alpha   90.00
_cell.angle_beta   90.00
_cell.angle_gamma   90.00
#
_symmetry.space_group_name_H-M   'P 1'
#
loop_
_entity.id
_entity.type
_entity.pdbx_description
1 polymer ?
#
loop_
_entity_poly.entity_id
_entity_poly.type
_entity_poly.pdbx_seq_one_letter_code
_entity_poly.pdbx_strand_id
1 'polypeptide(L)'
;MKYTAFLVALAPLFGAVLADDVADGACVWSCMNQALKYSSCTDVKNLSCICVDPDFFNECSECIGAVCSETALKYATDAKDVECANI
;
A
#
# COMPACT_ATOMS: atom_id res chain seq x y z
N MET A 1 -12.67 -5.87 -20.27
CA MET A 1 -11.29 -5.36 -20.21
C MET A 1 -11.32 -3.91 -20.71
N LYS A 2 -11.38 -2.92 -19.80
CA LYS A 2 -11.56 -1.49 -20.15
C LYS A 2 -10.66 -0.65 -19.25
N TYR A 3 -9.36 -0.59 -19.55
CA TYR A 3 -8.46 0.46 -19.03
C TYR A 3 -7.37 0.82 -20.05
N THR A 4 -7.68 0.77 -21.34
CA THR A 4 -6.83 1.32 -22.40
C THR A 4 -7.29 2.74 -22.73
N ALA A 5 -6.95 3.74 -21.90
CA ALA A 5 -7.13 5.15 -22.28
C ALA A 5 -6.42 6.20 -21.40
N PHE A 6 -5.34 5.88 -20.66
CA PHE A 6 -4.62 6.95 -19.94
C PHE A 6 -3.11 6.68 -19.90
N LEU A 7 -2.52 6.57 -21.08
CA LEU A 7 -1.08 6.73 -21.24
C LEU A 7 -0.84 7.82 -22.29
N VAL A 8 0.15 8.66 -22.02
CA VAL A 8 0.80 9.63 -22.92
C VAL A 8 0.26 11.06 -22.89
N ALA A 9 0.63 11.80 -21.86
CA ALA A 9 1.08 13.19 -22.00
C ALA A 9 1.97 13.55 -20.79
N LEU A 10 3.24 13.91 -21.03
CA LEU A 10 4.30 14.34 -20.07
C LEU A 10 5.45 13.34 -19.83
N ALA A 11 6.22 13.05 -20.88
CA ALA A 11 7.61 12.61 -20.74
C ALA A 11 8.49 13.70 -21.38
N PRO A 12 9.21 14.51 -20.58
CA PRO A 12 10.58 14.12 -20.26
C PRO A 12 11.11 14.50 -18.86
N LEU A 13 10.25 14.75 -17.85
CA LEU A 13 10.70 15.05 -16.48
C LEU A 13 10.27 14.02 -15.42
N PHE A 14 9.47 13.01 -15.79
CA PHE A 14 8.86 12.04 -14.86
C PHE A 14 9.36 10.60 -15.07
N GLY A 15 10.57 10.42 -15.59
CA GLY A 15 11.16 9.08 -15.76
C GLY A 15 11.48 8.37 -14.43
N ALA A 16 11.62 9.12 -13.33
CA ALA A 16 11.89 8.58 -11.99
C ALA A 16 10.61 8.33 -11.18
N VAL A 17 9.60 9.21 -11.26
CA VAL A 17 8.40 9.18 -10.40
C VAL A 17 7.58 7.89 -10.54
N LEU A 18 7.43 7.34 -11.75
CA LEU A 18 6.67 6.10 -11.93
C LEU A 18 7.42 4.86 -11.41
N ALA A 19 8.75 4.91 -11.35
CA ALA A 19 9.53 3.80 -10.82
C ALA A 19 9.49 3.79 -9.29
N ASP A 20 9.59 4.97 -8.67
CA ASP A 20 9.42 5.15 -7.23
C ASP A 20 8.01 4.74 -6.78
N ASP A 21 6.95 5.18 -7.46
CA ASP A 21 5.56 4.78 -7.12
C ASP A 21 5.32 3.26 -7.27
N VAL A 22 5.89 2.63 -8.31
CA VAL A 22 5.76 1.16 -8.50
C VAL A 22 6.60 0.39 -7.50
N ALA A 23 7.80 0.87 -7.17
CA ALA A 23 8.66 0.28 -6.14
C ALA A 23 8.03 0.41 -4.75
N ASP A 24 7.45 1.57 -4.44
CA ASP A 24 6.72 1.82 -3.20
C ASP A 24 5.46 0.96 -3.12
N GLY A 25 4.70 0.82 -4.20
CA GLY A 25 3.56 -0.10 -4.27
C GLY A 25 3.94 -1.56 -4.00
N ALA A 26 5.06 -2.02 -4.57
CA ALA A 26 5.57 -3.37 -4.32
C ALA A 26 6.10 -3.53 -2.87
N CYS A 27 6.74 -2.49 -2.34
CA CYS A 27 7.25 -2.47 -0.96
C CYS A 27 6.11 -2.55 0.05
N VAL A 28 5.08 -1.71 -0.11
CA VAL A 28 3.86 -1.73 0.71
C VAL A 28 3.18 -3.09 0.63
N TRP A 29 3.01 -3.65 -0.57
CA TRP A 29 2.41 -4.99 -0.73
C TRP A 29 3.20 -6.08 -0.01
N SER A 30 4.53 -6.04 -0.07
CA SER A 30 5.40 -6.97 0.66
C SER A 30 5.23 -6.83 2.18
N CYS A 31 5.21 -5.60 2.68
CA CYS A 31 5.00 -5.32 4.10
C CYS A 31 3.62 -5.77 4.60
N MET A 32 2.56 -5.56 3.82
CA MET A 32 1.22 -6.06 4.14
C MET A 32 1.20 -7.59 4.25
N ASN A 33 1.85 -8.31 3.33
CA ASN A 33 1.94 -9.78 3.41
C ASN A 33 2.78 -10.27 4.59
N GLN A 34 3.79 -9.51 5.01
CA GLN A 34 4.56 -9.84 6.22
C GLN A 34 3.74 -9.61 7.49
N ALA A 35 3.00 -8.51 7.55
CA ALA A 35 2.13 -8.18 8.68
C ALA A 35 1.04 -9.23 8.92
N LEU A 36 0.57 -9.93 7.87
CA LEU A 36 -0.37 -11.06 8.04
C LEU A 36 0.13 -12.16 8.99
N LYS A 37 1.45 -12.32 9.15
CA LYS A 37 2.01 -13.33 10.06
C LYS A 37 1.72 -13.03 11.54
N TYR A 38 1.49 -11.77 11.85
CA TYR A 38 1.22 -11.27 13.19
C TYR A 38 -0.26 -10.94 13.40
N SER A 39 -1.04 -10.97 12.32
CA SER A 39 -2.46 -10.71 12.31
C SER A 39 -3.27 -12.00 12.47
N SER A 40 -4.51 -11.84 12.93
CA SER A 40 -5.53 -12.88 12.88
C SER A 40 -6.15 -13.06 11.48
N CYS A 41 -5.89 -12.13 10.56
CA CYS A 41 -6.40 -12.12 9.21
C CYS A 41 -5.63 -13.07 8.29
N THR A 42 -6.36 -13.82 7.45
CA THR A 42 -5.77 -14.81 6.55
C THR A 42 -5.33 -14.26 5.20
N ASP A 43 -5.82 -13.09 4.81
CA ASP A 43 -5.58 -12.50 3.50
C ASP A 43 -5.60 -10.97 3.58
N VAL A 44 -4.64 -10.31 2.92
CA VAL A 44 -4.54 -8.84 2.76
C VAL A 44 -5.72 -8.25 1.98
N LYS A 45 -6.54 -9.09 1.35
CA LYS A 45 -7.77 -8.69 0.66
C LYS A 45 -9.00 -8.73 1.56
N ASN A 46 -8.92 -9.34 2.74
CA ASN A 46 -10.01 -9.33 3.71
C ASN A 46 -10.02 -8.00 4.46
N LEU A 47 -10.41 -6.96 3.74
CA LEU A 47 -10.34 -5.59 4.20
C LEU A 47 -11.12 -5.40 5.50
N SER A 48 -12.27 -6.07 5.66
CA SER A 48 -13.05 -6.03 6.92
C SER A 48 -12.32 -6.59 8.13
N CYS A 49 -11.49 -7.61 7.94
CA CYS A 49 -10.64 -8.14 9.00
C CYS A 49 -9.47 -7.19 9.29
N ILE A 50 -8.77 -6.76 8.24
CA ILE A 50 -7.57 -5.95 8.36
C ILE A 50 -7.88 -4.63 9.05
N CYS A 51 -9.00 -3.99 8.69
CA CYS A 51 -9.45 -2.72 9.26
C CYS A 51 -9.73 -2.76 10.77
N VAL A 52 -9.93 -3.94 11.36
CA VAL A 52 -10.16 -4.11 12.80
C VAL A 52 -9.00 -4.79 13.52
N ASP A 53 -7.93 -5.15 12.81
CA ASP A 53 -6.76 -5.83 13.37
C ASP A 53 -5.62 -4.83 13.63
N PRO A 54 -5.43 -4.39 14.89
CA PRO A 54 -4.41 -3.40 15.23
C PRO A 54 -2.98 -3.96 15.07
N ASP A 55 -2.77 -5.26 15.26
CA ASP A 55 -1.46 -5.90 15.16
C ASP A 55 -1.00 -5.89 13.70
N PHE A 56 -1.91 -6.17 12.76
CA PHE A 56 -1.63 -5.99 11.32
C PHE A 56 -1.13 -4.58 11.01
N PHE A 57 -1.81 -3.54 11.52
CA PHE A 57 -1.46 -2.17 11.18
C PHE A 57 -0.14 -1.71 11.78
N ASN A 58 0.11 -2.07 13.03
CA ASN A 58 1.37 -1.72 13.69
C ASN A 58 2.54 -2.34 12.93
N GLU A 59 2.48 -3.65 12.65
CA GLU A 59 3.56 -4.37 11.95
C GLU A 59 3.70 -3.91 10.49
N CYS A 60 2.59 -3.63 9.80
CA CYS A 60 2.62 -3.14 8.43
C CYS A 60 3.24 -1.74 8.36
N SER A 61 2.83 -0.81 9.22
CA SER A 61 3.37 0.56 9.25
C SER A 61 4.82 0.62 9.70
N GLU A 62 5.23 -0.23 10.65
CA GLU A 62 6.63 -0.37 11.07
C GLU A 62 7.49 -0.88 9.91
N CYS A 63 7.04 -1.93 9.19
CA CYS A 63 7.74 -2.41 8.00
C CYS A 63 7.87 -1.31 6.93
N ILE A 64 6.77 -0.62 6.61
CA ILE A 64 6.78 0.40 5.56
C ILE A 64 7.70 1.56 5.95
N GLY A 65 7.64 2.04 7.19
CA GLY A 65 8.52 3.11 7.67
C GLY A 65 10.00 2.70 7.77
N ALA A 66 10.30 1.42 7.90
CA ALA A 66 11.66 0.90 7.98
C ALA A 66 12.31 0.64 6.61
N VAL A 67 11.55 0.19 5.61
CA VAL A 67 12.10 -0.29 4.34
C VAL A 67 11.56 0.40 3.08
N CYS A 68 10.43 1.09 3.16
CA CYS A 68 9.86 1.82 2.03
C CYS A 68 10.14 3.32 2.15
N SER A 69 9.71 4.11 1.16
CA SER A 69 9.81 5.56 1.23
C SER A 69 8.84 6.14 2.28
N GLU A 70 9.16 7.32 2.83
CA GLU A 70 8.23 8.06 3.71
C GLU A 70 6.90 8.38 3.01
N THR A 71 6.97 8.62 1.70
CA THR A 71 5.82 8.84 0.84
C THR A 71 4.92 7.60 0.78
N ALA A 72 5.50 6.40 0.70
CA ALA A 72 4.78 5.14 0.72
C ALA A 72 4.02 4.93 2.04
N LEU A 73 4.65 5.26 3.18
CA LEU A 73 4.00 5.18 4.49
C LEU A 73 2.78 6.09 4.55
N LYS A 74 2.92 7.32 4.06
CA LYS A 74 1.81 8.26 3.98
C LYS A 74 0.68 7.74 3.09
N TYR A 75 0.99 7.30 1.87
CA TYR A 75 -0.03 6.78 0.96
C TYR A 75 -0.73 5.53 1.48
N ALA A 76 0.01 4.60 2.10
CA ALA A 76 -0.58 3.40 2.69
C ALA A 76 -1.53 3.73 3.85
N THR A 77 -1.16 4.71 4.68
CA THR A 77 -2.01 5.18 5.80
C THR A 77 -3.27 5.87 5.29
N ASP A 78 -3.12 6.79 4.33
CA ASP A 78 -4.25 7.50 3.72
C ASP A 78 -5.20 6.52 3.02
N ALA A 79 -4.66 5.54 2.28
CA ALA A 79 -5.45 4.50 1.62
C ALA A 79 -6.21 3.65 2.62
N LYS A 80 -5.56 3.22 3.71
CA LYS A 80 -6.22 2.50 4.80
C LYS A 80 -7.38 3.31 5.37
N ASP A 81 -7.18 4.59 5.70
CA ASP A 81 -8.24 5.42 6.29
C ASP A 81 -9.45 5.55 5.34
N VAL A 82 -9.22 5.70 4.03
CA VAL A 82 -10.29 5.74 3.01
C VAL A 82 -11.01 4.39 2.88
N GLU A 83 -10.26 3.32 2.71
CA GLU A 83 -10.81 1.98 2.46
C GLU A 83 -11.54 1.45 3.69
N CYS A 84 -10.98 1.63 4.89
CA CYS A 84 -11.58 1.22 6.15
C CYS A 84 -12.74 2.09 6.62
N ALA A 85 -12.82 3.36 6.20
CA ALA A 85 -14.00 4.19 6.48
C ALA A 85 -15.26 3.74 5.71
N ASN A 86 -15.09 2.94 4.66
CA ASN A 86 -16.17 2.46 3.79
C ASN A 86 -16.59 1.00 4.08
N ILE A 87 -16.13 0.41 5.18
CA ILE A 87 -16.51 -0.93 5.67
C ILE A 87 -17.52 -0.81 6.80
#